data_AF-A0A529AN83-F1
#
_entry.id   AF-A0A529AN83-F1
#
_cell.length_a   1.000
_cell.length_b   1.000
_cell.length_c   1.000
_cell.angle_alpha   90.00
_cell.angle_beta   90.00
_cell.angle_gamma   90.00
#
_symmetry.space_group_name_H-M   'P 1'
#
loop_
_entity.id
_entity.type
_entity.pdbx_description
1 polymer ?
#
loop_
_entity_poly.entity_id
_entity_poly.type
_entity_poly.pdbx_seq_one_letter_code
_entity_poly.pdbx_strand_id
1 'polypeptide(L)' 'MLARPDAYRCIECGLSYRAAGFWYYRGKVEDGAAYWSDRGILCSPQCSLAYHHKREAEGTLPQVPTPDPFQIQPASRR' A
#
# COMPACT_ATOMS: atom_id res chain seq x y z
N MET A 1 -17.84 7.84 -11.17
CA MET A 1 -16.60 7.05 -11.02
C MET A 1 -15.44 8.05 -11.13
N LEU A 2 -14.97 8.63 -10.01
CA LEU A 2 -13.86 9.59 -10.08
C LEU A 2 -12.59 8.81 -10.38
N ALA A 3 -11.93 9.13 -11.49
CA ALA A 3 -10.59 8.65 -11.81
C ALA A 3 -9.67 9.00 -10.64
N ARG A 4 -9.36 8.02 -9.79
CA ARG A 4 -8.30 8.20 -8.79
C ARG A 4 -7.02 8.47 -9.58
N PRO A 5 -6.28 9.53 -9.28
CA PRO A 5 -5.09 9.86 -10.05
C PRO A 5 -4.16 8.65 -10.08
N ASP A 6 -3.56 8.42 -11.25
CA ASP A 6 -2.43 7.51 -11.53
C ASP A 6 -1.17 7.86 -10.71
N ALA A 7 -1.34 8.57 -9.58
CA ALA A 7 -0.30 9.12 -8.73
C ALA A 7 0.24 8.09 -7.73
N TYR A 8 -0.45 6.97 -7.52
CA TYR A 8 0.05 5.96 -6.62
C TYR A 8 1.15 5.15 -7.29
N ARG A 9 2.31 5.10 -6.63
CA ARG A 9 3.46 4.30 -7.03
C ARG A 9 3.88 3.43 -5.86
N CYS A 10 4.51 2.30 -6.16
CA CYS A 10 5.17 1.49 -5.14
C CYS A 10 6.19 2.35 -4.41
N ILE A 11 6.08 2.46 -3.08
CA ILE A 11 7.01 3.25 -2.27
C ILE A 11 8.41 2.65 -2.22
N GLU A 12 8.56 1.39 -2.63
CA GLU A 12 9.85 0.70 -2.70
C GLU A 12 10.54 0.84 -4.05
N CYS A 13 9.88 0.39 -5.12
CA CYS A 13 10.49 0.35 -6.46
C CYS A 13 10.00 1.42 -7.43
N GLY A 14 9.02 2.23 -7.03
CA GLY A 14 8.44 3.28 -7.88
C GLY A 14 7.49 2.80 -8.97
N LEU A 15 7.20 1.49 -9.07
CA LEU A 15 6.28 0.95 -10.07
C LEU A 15 4.89 1.60 -9.96
N SER A 16 4.38 2.10 -11.09
CA SER A 16 3.06 2.71 -11.14
C SER A 16 1.95 1.74 -10.77
N TYR A 17 0.97 2.23 -10.02
CA TYR A 17 -0.31 1.55 -9.86
C TYR A 17 -0.89 1.25 -11.25
N ARG A 18 -1.58 0.11 -11.45
CA ARG A 18 -2.09 -0.33 -12.76
C ARG A 18 -1.05 -0.85 -13.75
N ALA A 19 0.25 -0.76 -13.45
CA ALA A 19 1.27 -1.37 -14.29
C ALA A 19 1.21 -2.90 -14.24
N ALA A 20 1.72 -3.53 -15.31
CA ALA A 20 1.94 -4.97 -15.33
C ALA A 20 2.87 -5.38 -14.19
N GLY A 21 2.51 -6.48 -13.50
CA GLY A 21 3.26 -6.96 -12.33
C GLY A 21 2.87 -6.31 -11.00
N PHE A 22 1.91 -5.38 -10.97
CA PHE A 22 1.33 -4.88 -9.74
C PHE A 22 0.27 -5.86 -9.20
N TRP A 23 0.38 -6.24 -7.93
CA TRP A 23 -0.51 -7.19 -7.28
C TRP A 23 -1.71 -6.48 -6.63
N TYR A 24 -2.90 -6.98 -6.91
CA TYR A 24 -4.16 -6.45 -6.39
C TYR A 24 -4.82 -7.43 -5.43
N TYR A 25 -5.57 -6.89 -4.47
CA TYR A 25 -6.37 -7.73 -3.59
C TYR A 25 -7.34 -8.56 -4.44
N ARG A 26 -7.39 -9.87 -4.20
CA ARG A 26 -8.17 -10.84 -5.01
C ARG A 26 -7.89 -10.78 -6.53
N GLY A 27 -6.76 -10.22 -6.95
CA GLY A 27 -6.38 -10.05 -8.35
C GLY A 27 -7.19 -8.98 -9.10
N LYS A 28 -7.97 -8.15 -8.42
CA LYS A 28 -8.87 -7.15 -9.03
C LYS A 28 -8.37 -5.73 -8.78
N VAL A 29 -8.16 -4.94 -9.84
CA VAL A 29 -7.68 -3.55 -9.75
C VAL A 29 -8.65 -2.67 -8.94
N GLU A 30 -9.92 -3.03 -8.95
CA GLU A 30 -11.02 -2.37 -8.24
C GLU A 30 -10.89 -2.55 -6.72
N ASP A 31 -10.34 -3.69 -6.29
CA ASP A 31 -10.18 -4.05 -4.88
C ASP A 31 -8.92 -3.41 -4.26
N GLY A 32 -8.11 -2.71 -5.05
CA GLY A 32 -6.92 -1.98 -4.55
C GLY A 32 -5.63 -2.81 -4.54
N ALA A 33 -4.54 -2.18 -4.08
CA ALA A 33 -3.26 -2.86 -3.91
C ALA A 33 -3.37 -4.00 -2.89
N ALA A 34 -2.77 -5.15 -3.19
CA ALA A 34 -2.73 -6.29 -2.26
C ALA A 34 -1.86 -6.00 -1.02
N TYR A 35 -0.87 -5.13 -1.16
CA TYR A 35 0.11 -4.80 -0.12
C TYR A 35 0.21 -3.29 0.07
N TRP A 36 0.25 -2.86 1.33
CA TRP A 36 0.39 -1.46 1.72
C TRP A 36 1.05 -1.34 3.09
N SER A 37 1.44 -0.12 3.44
CA SER A 37 1.96 0.29 4.74
C SER A 37 1.36 1.64 5.12
N ASP A 38 1.71 2.14 6.30
CA ASP A 38 1.36 3.48 6.78
C ASP A 38 1.86 4.61 5.84
N ARG A 39 2.89 4.32 5.03
CA ARG A 39 3.52 5.30 4.13
C ARG A 39 3.09 5.19 2.67
N GLY A 40 2.32 4.17 2.31
CA GLY A 40 1.83 3.99 0.93
C GLY A 40 1.76 2.54 0.48
N ILE A 41 1.60 2.34 -0.82
CA ILE A 41 1.31 1.02 -1.43
C ILE A 41 2.57 0.31 -1.92
N LEU A 42 2.47 -1.01 -2.04
CA LEU A 42 3.55 -1.89 -2.48
C LEU A 42 3.04 -2.78 -3.62
N CYS A 43 3.85 -2.94 -4.67
CA CYS A 43 3.39 -3.64 -5.87
C CYS A 43 3.43 -5.17 -5.76
N SER A 44 4.14 -5.74 -4.80
CA SER A 44 4.39 -7.19 -4.72
C SER A 44 4.80 -7.62 -3.30
N PRO A 45 4.71 -8.94 -2.98
CA PRO A 45 5.20 -9.46 -1.70
C PRO A 45 6.69 -9.20 -1.50
N GLN A 46 7.48 -9.23 -2.58
CA GLN A 46 8.91 -8.93 -2.55
C GLN A 46 9.19 -7.49 -2.09
N CYS A 47 8.48 -6.51 -2.66
CA CYS A 47 8.59 -5.12 -2.22
C CYS A 47 8.12 -4.94 -0.78
N SER A 48 7.09 -5.68 -0.35
CA SER A 48 6.63 -5.64 1.04
C SER A 48 7.69 -6.09 2.04
N LEU A 49 8.37 -7.21 1.75
CA LEU A 49 9.44 -7.71 2.61
C LEU A 49 10.67 -6.79 2.58
N ALA A 50 11.07 -6.33 1.39
CA ALA A 50 12.19 -5.40 1.24
C ALA A 50 11.95 -4.10 2.05
N TYR A 51 10.74 -3.55 1.97
CA TYR A 51 10.35 -2.40 2.77
C TYR A 51 10.44 -2.71 4.28
N HIS A 52 9.88 -3.84 4.71
CA HIS A 52 9.91 -4.24 6.12
C HIS A 52 11.34 -4.32 6.67
N HIS A 53 12.25 -4.96 5.94
CA HIS A 53 13.66 -5.06 6.36
C HIS A 53 14.38 -3.71 6.42
N LYS A 54 14.06 -2.77 5.52
CA LYS A 54 14.59 -1.40 5.63
C LYS A 54 14.10 -0.71 6.89
N ARG A 55 12.80 -0.83 7.20
CA ARG A 55 12.20 -0.24 8.41
C ARG A 55 12.77 -0.87 9.68
N GLU A 56 13.06 -2.15 9.66
CA GLU A 56 13.75 -2.88 10.72
C GLU A 56 15.16 -2.33 10.95
N ALA A 57 15.96 -2.20 9.88
CA ALA A 57 17.30 -1.63 9.94
C ALA A 57 17.32 -0.16 10.40
N GLU A 58 16.31 0.62 10.03
CA GLU A 58 16.11 2.00 10.48
C GLU A 58 15.61 2.07 11.94
N GLY A 59 15.16 0.97 12.55
CA GLY A 59 14.56 0.97 13.88
C GLY A 59 13.20 1.67 13.94
N THR A 60 12.49 1.72 12.82
CA THR A 60 11.26 2.51 12.64
C THR A 60 10.05 1.64 12.28
N LEU A 61 10.13 0.33 12.57
CA LEU A 61 8.98 -0.55 12.42
C LEU A 61 7.79 -0.05 13.24
N PRO A 62 6.57 -0.02 12.66
CA PRO A 62 5.39 0.34 13.40
C PRO A 62 5.12 -0.71 14.49
N GLN A 63 4.81 -0.24 15.71
CA GLN A 63 4.50 -1.14 16.84
C GLN A 63 3.11 -1.76 16.78
N VAL A 64 2.24 -1.22 15.93
CA VAL A 64 0.86 -1.66 15.72
C VAL A 64 0.68 -1.89 14.21
N PRO A 65 -0.04 -2.94 13.77
CA PRO A 65 -0.33 -3.13 12.36
C PRO A 65 -0.99 -1.88 11.77
N THR A 66 -0.57 -1.50 10.55
CA THR A 66 -1.19 -0.38 9.84
C THR A 66 -2.68 -0.67 9.64
N PRO A 67 -3.57 0.27 9.97
CA PRO A 67 -5.00 0.09 9.72
C PRO A 67 -5.25 -0.15 8.22
N ASP A 68 -6.28 -0.93 7.92
CA ASP A 68 -6.71 -1.14 6.53
C ASP A 68 -7.15 0.22 5.94
N PRO A 69 -6.54 0.69 4.83
CA PRO A 69 -6.83 1.97 4.21
C PRO A 69 -8.27 2.06 3.68
N PHE A 70 -8.98 0.93 3.59
CA PHE A 70 -10.37 0.83 3.19
C PHE A 70 -11.35 0.63 4.37
N GLN A 71 -10.86 0.39 5.59
CA GLN A 71 -11.67 0.29 6.81
C GLN A 71 -11.77 1.62 7.58
N ILE A 72 -11.18 2.71 7.08
CA ILE A 72 -11.36 4.04 7.67
C ILE A 72 -12.82 4.47 7.47
N GLN A 73 -13.68 4.08 8.41
CA GLN A 73 -14.95 4.77 8.63
C GLN A 73 -14.61 6.25 8.80
N PRO A 74 -15.34 7.18 8.15
CA PRO A 74 -15.13 8.59 8.42
C PRO A 74 -15.31 8.76 9.93
N ALA A 75 -14.24 9.16 10.62
CA ALA A 75 -14.31 9.60 11.99
C ALA A 75 -15.53 10.52 12.06
N SER A 76 -16.52 10.10 12.83
CA SER A 76 -17.76 10.83 13.00
C SER A 76 -17.41 12.29 13.29
N ARG A 77 -17.89 13.19 12.45
CA ARG A 77 -17.88 14.61 12.79
C ARG A 77 -18.66 14.78 14.09
N ARG A 78 -18.00 15.46 15.02
CA ARG A 78 -18.49 16.07 16.27
C ARG A 78 -18.61 15.16 17.48
#